data_AF-A0A2Z7DA52-F1
#
_entry.id   AF-A0A2Z7DA52-F1
#
_cell.length_a   1.000
_cell.length_b   1.000
_cell.length_c   1.000
_cell.angle_alpha   90.00
_cell.angle_beta   90.00
_cell.angle_gamma   90.00
#
_symmetry.space_group_name_H-M   'P 1'
#
loop_
_entity.id
_entity.type
_entity.pdbx_description
1 polymer ?
#
loop_
_entity_poly.entity_id
_entity_poly.type
_entity_poly.pdbx_seq_one_letter_code
_entity_poly.pdbx_strand_id
1 'polypeptide(L)'
;LMASAGRSEFQDFLPLMAEKLGGDGLIGELCNGFQLLVDSDKGVITFQSLKKNAALLGLQGFSDSDLYNMIKKVTLTETGR
;
A
#
# COMPACT_ATOMS: atom_id res chain seq x y z
N LEU A 1 -16.08 -28.81 -6.00
CA LEU A 1 -16.57 -27.76 -5.08
C LEU A 1 -15.40 -27.30 -4.23
N MET A 2 -14.94 -26.07 -4.41
CA MET A 2 -14.65 -25.11 -3.34
C MET A 2 -14.01 -23.88 -3.96
N ALA A 3 -14.83 -22.83 -4.10
CA ALA A 3 -14.36 -21.47 -4.29
C ALA A 3 -13.80 -21.01 -2.93
N SER A 4 -12.53 -20.65 -2.89
CA SER A 4 -11.96 -19.90 -1.77
C SER A 4 -12.44 -18.46 -1.90
N ALA A 5 -13.55 -18.15 -1.22
CA ALA A 5 -13.89 -16.77 -0.93
C ALA A 5 -13.10 -16.33 0.31
N GLY A 6 -12.29 -15.29 0.15
CA GLY A 6 -12.07 -14.31 1.23
C GLY A 6 -10.82 -14.48 2.08
N ARG A 7 -9.67 -14.09 1.52
CA ARG A 7 -8.75 -13.12 2.17
C ARG A 7 -7.78 -12.64 1.10
N SER A 8 -7.85 -11.38 0.69
CA SER A 8 -6.77 -10.75 -0.08
C SER A 8 -5.57 -10.64 0.86
N GLU A 9 -4.84 -11.74 1.03
CA GLU A 9 -3.60 -11.75 1.78
C GLU A 9 -2.62 -10.88 1.01
N PHE A 10 -2.09 -9.87 1.69
CA PHE A 10 -1.06 -9.01 1.11
C PHE A 10 0.16 -9.89 0.84
N GLN A 11 0.50 -10.06 -0.44
CA GLN A 11 1.76 -10.70 -0.81
C GLN A 11 2.88 -9.69 -0.69
N ASP A 12 3.89 -10.06 0.09
CA ASP A 12 5.11 -9.27 0.19
C ASP A 12 5.96 -9.48 -1.06
N PHE A 13 6.05 -8.43 -1.88
CA PHE A 13 6.88 -8.40 -3.08
C PHE A 13 8.19 -7.64 -2.86
N LEU A 14 8.48 -7.15 -1.65
CA LEU A 14 9.71 -6.40 -1.36
C LEU A 14 10.97 -7.20 -1.67
N PRO A 15 11.08 -8.51 -1.35
CA PRO A 15 12.28 -9.27 -1.69
C PRO A 15 12.51 -9.36 -3.20
N LEU A 16 11.45 -9.58 -3.98
CA LEU A 16 11.53 -9.66 -5.44
C LEU A 16 11.86 -8.30 -6.06
N MET A 17 11.30 -7.21 -5.52
CA MET A 17 11.63 -5.85 -5.97
C MET A 17 13.07 -5.48 -5.62
N ALA A 18 13.56 -5.84 -4.43
CA ALA A 18 14.95 -5.63 -4.03
C ALA A 18 15.92 -6.41 -4.95
N GLU A 19 15.58 -7.64 -5.31
CA GLU A 19 16.38 -8.45 -6.25
C GLU A 19 16.45 -7.81 -7.64
N LYS A 20 15.34 -7.26 -8.15
CA LYS A 20 15.27 -6.69 -9.49
C LYS A 20 15.80 -5.26 -9.61
N LEU A 21 15.55 -4.44 -8.60
CA LEU A 21 15.82 -3.00 -8.63
C LEU A 21 17.09 -2.61 -7.85
N GLY A 22 17.60 -3.51 -7.01
CA GLY A 22 18.60 -3.19 -5.99
C GLY A 22 18.00 -2.38 -4.83
N GLY A 23 18.82 -2.15 -3.79
CA GLY A 23 18.40 -1.43 -2.58
C GLY A 23 17.95 0.01 -2.86
N ASP A 24 18.78 0.79 -3.57
CA ASP A 24 18.48 2.18 -3.90
C ASP A 24 17.28 2.31 -4.84
N GLY A 25 17.14 1.39 -5.80
CA GLY A 25 16.00 1.34 -6.71
C GLY A 25 14.69 1.03 -5.97
N LEU A 26 14.72 0.08 -5.04
CA LEU A 26 13.57 -0.21 -4.18
C LEU A 26 13.18 1.00 -3.32
N ILE A 27 14.15 1.63 -2.66
CA ILE A 27 13.91 2.84 -1.85
C ILE A 27 13.29 3.95 -2.72
N GLY A 28 13.80 4.16 -3.93
CA GLY A 28 13.27 5.14 -4.88
C GLY A 28 11.81 4.88 -5.23
N GLU A 29 11.46 3.64 -5.59
CA GLU A 29 10.07 3.26 -5.90
C GLU A 29 9.14 3.42 -4.69
N LEU A 30 9.60 3.04 -3.49
CA LEU A 30 8.83 3.23 -2.25
C LEU A 30 8.60 4.71 -1.94
N CYS A 31 9.62 5.56 -2.10
CA CYS A 31 9.49 7.00 -1.93
C CYS A 31 8.51 7.62 -2.94
N ASN A 32 8.60 7.22 -4.21
CA ASN A 32 7.70 7.68 -5.25
C ASN A 32 6.25 7.26 -4.96
N GLY A 33 6.04 6.00 -4.59
CA GLY A 33 4.73 5.50 -4.19
C GLY A 33 4.17 6.23 -2.97
N PHE A 34 5.00 6.50 -1.96
CA PHE A 34 4.60 7.28 -0.79
C PHE A 34 4.21 8.71 -1.15
N GLN A 35 5.03 9.41 -1.95
CA GLN A 35 4.73 10.78 -2.40
C GLN A 35 3.44 10.87 -3.22
N LEU A 36 3.12 9.83 -3.98
CA LEU A 36 1.85 9.77 -4.71
C LEU A 36 0.64 9.60 -3.77
N LEU A 37 0.82 8.90 -2.66
CA LEU A 37 -0.26 8.51 -1.74
C LEU A 37 -0.43 9.47 -0.55
N VAL A 38 0.60 10.24 -0.21
CA VAL A 38 0.59 11.11 0.96
C VAL A 38 -0.40 12.26 0.78
N ASP A 39 -1.11 12.58 1.85
CA ASP A 39 -1.83 13.84 1.95
C ASP A 39 -0.81 14.98 2.13
N SER A 40 -0.73 15.89 1.16
CA SER A 40 0.29 16.96 1.13
C SER A 40 0.23 17.89 2.34
N ASP A 41 -0.95 18.04 2.94
CA ASP A 41 -1.15 18.95 4.05
C ASP A 41 -0.80 18.28 5.39
N LYS A 42 -1.00 16.97 5.47
CA LYS A 42 -0.79 16.19 6.71
C LYS A 42 0.51 15.41 6.76
N GLY A 43 1.19 15.23 5.62
CA GLY A 43 2.44 14.46 5.53
C GLY A 43 2.28 12.97 5.80
N VAL A 44 1.05 12.44 5.82
CA VAL A 44 0.75 11.02 6.05
C VAL A 44 -0.24 10.49 5.02
N ILE A 45 -0.23 9.19 4.76
CA ILE A 45 -1.24 8.55 3.91
C ILE A 45 -2.55 8.51 4.69
N THR A 46 -3.58 9.19 4.18
CA THR A 46 -4.93 9.14 4.75
C THR A 46 -5.83 8.23 3.93
N PHE A 47 -6.96 7.82 4.50
CA PHE A 47 -7.97 7.07 3.73
C PHE A 47 -8.45 7.81 2.49
N GLN A 48 -8.59 9.14 2.59
CA GLN A 48 -9.03 9.96 1.47
C GLN A 48 -7.95 10.09 0.39
N SER A 49 -6.68 10.31 0.77
CA SER A 49 -5.59 10.38 -0.21
C SER A 49 -5.35 9.03 -0.88
N LEU A 50 -5.40 7.93 -0.12
CA LEU A 50 -5.31 6.58 -0.68
C LEU A 50 -6.47 6.30 -1.65
N LYS A 51 -7.71 6.57 -1.26
CA LYS A 51 -8.89 6.33 -2.13
C LYS A 51 -8.85 7.15 -3.41
N LYS A 52 -8.44 8.43 -3.33
CA LYS A 52 -8.30 9.31 -4.49
C LYS A 52 -7.26 8.78 -5.48
N ASN A 53 -6.15 8.27 -4.98
CA ASN A 53 -5.01 7.83 -5.80
C ASN A 53 -5.06 6.32 -6.14
N ALA A 54 -5.92 5.53 -5.49
CA ALA A 54 -6.10 4.10 -5.74
C ALA A 54 -6.44 3.80 -7.20
N ALA A 55 -7.27 4.63 -7.83
CA ALA A 55 -7.60 4.48 -9.24
C ALA A 55 -6.37 4.61 -10.16
N LEU A 56 -5.45 5.52 -9.84
CA LEU A 56 -4.21 5.74 -10.61
C LEU A 56 -3.22 4.59 -10.46
N LEU A 57 -3.27 3.87 -9.34
CA LEU A 57 -2.43 2.71 -9.04
C LEU A 57 -3.03 1.39 -9.55
N GLY A 58 -4.13 1.43 -10.29
CA GLY A 58 -4.83 0.23 -10.75
C GLY A 58 -5.57 -0.52 -9.64
N LEU A 59 -5.73 0.07 -8.46
CA LEU A 59 -6.48 -0.48 -7.33
C LEU A 59 -8.00 -0.23 -7.43
N GLN A 60 -8.51 0.00 -8.65
CA GLN A 60 -9.91 0.34 -8.92
C GLN A 60 -10.91 -0.77 -8.53
N GLY A 61 -10.41 -2.01 -8.36
CA GLY A 61 -11.20 -3.15 -7.90
C GLY A 61 -11.27 -3.33 -6.37
N PHE A 62 -10.60 -2.47 -5.60
CA PHE A 62 -10.57 -2.57 -4.14
C PHE A 62 -11.78 -1.87 -3.53
N SER A 63 -12.45 -2.54 -2.60
CA SER A 63 -13.54 -1.94 -1.83
C SER A 63 -13.01 -0.94 -0.79
N ASP A 64 -13.88 -0.07 -0.29
CA ASP A 64 -13.55 0.82 0.83
C ASP A 64 -13.04 0.03 2.05
N SER A 65 -13.57 -1.16 2.31
CA SER A 65 -13.08 -2.04 3.37
C SER A 65 -11.67 -2.58 3.11
N ASP A 66 -11.31 -2.87 1.86
CA ASP A 66 -9.97 -3.33 1.51
C ASP A 66 -8.95 -2.20 1.70
N LEU A 67 -9.27 -1.00 1.22
CA LEU A 67 -8.44 0.19 1.41
C LEU A 67 -8.28 0.54 2.91
N TYR A 68 -9.35 0.41 3.69
CA TYR A 68 -9.29 0.62 5.14
C TYR A 68 -8.40 -0.40 5.83
N ASN A 69 -8.46 -1.67 5.41
CA ASN A 69 -7.59 -2.73 5.92
C ASN A 69 -6.12 -2.50 5.56
N MET A 70 -5.82 -1.94 4.38
CA MET A 70 -4.46 -1.57 3.99
C MET A 70 -3.89 -0.48 4.91
N ILE A 71 -4.66 0.57 5.18
CA ILE A 71 -4.24 1.64 6.10
C ILE A 71 -4.08 1.10 7.51
N LYS A 72 -5.06 0.33 8.00
CA LYS A 72 -4.99 -0.29 9.31
C LYS A 72 -3.73 -1.13 9.47
N LYS A 73 -3.32 -1.91 8.47
CA LYS A 73 -2.07 -2.68 8.52
C LYS A 73 -0.81 -1.79 8.54
N VAL A 74 -0.78 -0.70 7.77
CA VAL A 74 0.35 0.25 7.75
C VAL A 74 0.44 1.08 9.05
N THR A 75 -0.69 1.39 9.69
CA THR A 75 -0.70 2.15 10.95
C THR A 75 -0.52 1.26 12.18
N LEU A 76 -0.89 -0.02 12.11
CA LEU A 76 -0.70 -1.00 13.18
C LEU A 76 0.71 -1.62 13.21
N THR A 77 1.62 -1.23 12.32
CA THR A 77 3.05 -1.40 12.60
C THR A 77 3.41 -0.40 13.69
N GLU A 78 3.35 -0.88 14.92
CA GLU A 78 3.45 -0.13 16.16
C GLU A 78 4.55 0.93 16.19
N THR A 79 4.13 2.13 16.60
CA THR A 79 4.76 2.92 17.67
C THR A 79 5.51 2.01 18.67
N GLY A 80 6.82 1.83 18.53
CA GLY A 80 7.54 0.86 19.37
C GLY A 80 9.05 0.81 19.19
N ARG A 81 9.74 1.88 19.63
CA ARG A 81 11.20 2.11 19.77
C ARG A 81 11.93 2.72 18.58
#